data_AF-A0A4R0XB09-F1
#
_entry.id   AF-A0A4R0XB09-F1
#
_cell.length_a   1.000
_cell.length_b   1.000
_cell.length_c   1.000
_cell.angle_alpha   90.00
_cell.angle_beta   90.00
_cell.angle_gamma   90.00
#
_symmetry.space_group_name_H-M   'P 1'
#
loop_
_entity.id
_entity.type
_entity.pdbx_description
1 polymer ?
#
loop_
_entity_poly.entity_id
_entity_poly.type
_entity_poly.pdbx_seq_one_letter_code
_entity_poly.pdbx_strand_id
1 'polypeptide(L)'
;MPPAVAVTVRSEAQPVMNQNRGTCLPDSSASLSLERARAHVASLQHELFGVEQALLDDRALTRALSGRRWVYVGGRPSINAVLRALVDAAGGEFVHHTGTIDDDSRAEGFEALLSGAYRVLCPLDLIDPDSLVALRLVVRASPSAWSALRSSSVTSFIAGVLRARPAQPRDVVAASRFCLRHG
;
A
#
# COMPACT_ATOMS: atom_id res chain seq x y z
N MET A 1 -23.75 -78.50 24.49
CA MET A 1 -24.55 -77.33 24.07
C MET A 1 -25.42 -76.90 25.25
N PRO A 2 -25.23 -75.70 25.83
CA PRO A 2 -26.11 -75.15 26.85
C PRO A 2 -27.23 -74.28 26.22
N PRO A 3 -28.31 -73.97 26.98
CA PRO A 3 -29.62 -73.63 26.44
C PRO A 3 -29.89 -72.12 26.25
N ALA A 4 -30.97 -71.85 25.51
CA ALA A 4 -31.51 -70.55 25.16
C ALA A 4 -31.98 -69.71 26.36
N VAL A 5 -31.72 -68.40 26.31
CA VAL A 5 -32.41 -67.37 27.08
C VAL A 5 -33.14 -66.46 26.10
N ALA A 6 -34.42 -66.29 26.33
CA ALA A 6 -35.33 -65.48 25.53
C ALA A 6 -35.61 -64.13 26.22
N VAL A 7 -36.24 -63.24 25.43
CA VAL A 7 -37.07 -62.08 25.84
C VAL A 7 -36.22 -60.84 26.21
N THR A 8 -36.46 -59.62 25.73
CA THR A 8 -37.71 -58.93 25.39
C THR A 8 -37.43 -57.72 24.48
N VAL A 9 -38.31 -57.45 23.51
CA VAL A 9 -38.42 -56.15 22.83
C VAL A 9 -39.36 -55.25 23.64
N ARG A 10 -38.94 -54.02 23.96
CA ARG A 10 -39.80 -52.85 24.22
C ARG A 10 -39.04 -51.66 23.64
N SER A 11 -39.49 -51.01 22.57
CA SER A 11 -40.69 -50.18 22.37
C SER A 11 -40.16 -48.78 22.05
N GLU A 12 -40.45 -48.30 20.85
CA GLU A 12 -40.12 -46.95 20.38
C GLU A 12 -40.63 -45.87 21.36
N ALA A 13 -39.78 -44.91 21.65
CA ALA A 13 -40.17 -43.60 22.16
C ALA A 13 -39.44 -42.53 21.33
N GLN A 14 -40.19 -42.02 20.34
CA GLN A 14 -40.17 -40.73 19.63
C GLN A 14 -38.87 -39.90 19.52
N PRO A 15 -38.63 -39.27 18.35
CA PRO A 15 -37.49 -38.40 18.13
C PRO A 15 -37.66 -37.11 18.95
N VAL A 16 -36.75 -36.87 19.89
CA VAL A 16 -36.62 -35.54 20.50
C VAL A 16 -36.02 -34.62 19.44
N MET A 17 -36.90 -33.80 18.84
CA MET A 17 -36.57 -32.69 17.96
C MET A 17 -35.73 -31.67 18.76
N ASN A 18 -34.41 -31.83 18.77
CA ASN A 18 -33.52 -30.80 19.28
C ASN A 18 -33.47 -29.66 18.26
N GLN A 19 -34.33 -28.67 18.46
CA GLN A 19 -34.33 -27.40 17.73
C GLN A 19 -33.18 -26.50 18.17
N ASN A 20 -31.94 -27.00 18.16
CA ASN A 20 -30.76 -26.15 18.18
C ASN A 20 -30.59 -25.52 16.80
N ARG A 21 -31.45 -24.54 16.48
CA ARG A 21 -31.14 -23.45 15.56
C ARG A 21 -30.12 -22.53 16.23
N GLY A 22 -28.94 -23.09 16.52
CA GLY A 22 -27.75 -22.27 16.62
C GLY A 22 -27.50 -21.74 15.23
N THR A 23 -27.87 -20.49 14.99
CA THR A 23 -27.40 -19.76 13.83
C THR A 23 -25.87 -19.77 13.92
N CYS A 24 -25.24 -20.67 13.17
CA CYS A 24 -23.82 -20.56 12.86
C CYS A 24 -23.69 -19.22 12.14
N LEU A 25 -23.27 -18.18 12.88
CA LEU A 25 -22.75 -16.98 12.27
C LEU A 25 -21.69 -17.46 11.27
N PRO A 26 -21.78 -17.05 9.99
CA PRO A 26 -20.78 -17.46 9.01
C PRO A 26 -19.42 -17.08 9.59
N ASP A 27 -18.49 -18.03 9.57
CA ASP A 27 -17.17 -17.92 10.17
C ASP A 27 -16.51 -16.61 9.70
N SER A 28 -16.60 -15.57 10.55
CA SER A 28 -16.27 -14.20 10.16
C SER A 28 -14.78 -14.10 9.83
N SER A 29 -13.98 -14.97 10.45
CA SER A 29 -12.55 -15.12 10.20
C SER A 29 -12.28 -15.63 8.77
N ALA A 30 -13.02 -16.62 8.30
CA ALA A 30 -12.90 -17.16 6.94
C ALA A 30 -13.33 -16.13 5.90
N SER A 31 -14.41 -15.40 6.19
CA SER A 31 -14.93 -14.35 5.31
C SER A 31 -13.95 -13.17 5.19
N LEU A 32 -13.39 -12.71 6.30
CA LEU A 32 -12.34 -11.68 6.32
C LEU A 32 -11.05 -12.15 5.63
N SER A 33 -10.68 -13.41 5.81
CA SER A 33 -9.50 -13.99 5.16
C SER A 33 -9.66 -14.06 3.64
N LEU A 34 -10.85 -14.45 3.17
CA LEU A 34 -11.18 -14.44 1.74
C LEU A 34 -11.16 -13.01 1.17
N GLU A 35 -11.72 -12.04 1.89
CA GLU A 35 -11.70 -10.64 1.46
C GLU A 35 -10.28 -10.08 1.37
N ARG A 36 -9.43 -10.36 2.37
CA ARG A 36 -8.00 -10.03 2.33
C ARG A 36 -7.30 -10.69 1.15
N ALA A 37 -7.56 -11.96 0.88
CA ALA A 37 -6.99 -12.68 -0.26
C ALA A 37 -7.42 -12.06 -1.60
N ARG A 38 -8.71 -11.69 -1.74
CA ARG A 38 -9.23 -11.00 -2.94
C ARG A 38 -8.56 -9.63 -3.13
N ALA A 39 -8.43 -8.85 -2.07
CA ALA A 39 -7.73 -7.56 -2.12
C ALA A 39 -6.25 -7.74 -2.50
N HIS A 40 -5.60 -8.79 -1.99
CA HIS A 40 -4.22 -9.13 -2.34
C HIS A 40 -4.07 -9.49 -3.82
N VAL A 41 -4.94 -10.34 -4.35
CA VAL A 41 -4.95 -10.71 -5.78
C VAL A 41 -5.19 -9.48 -6.66
N ALA A 42 -6.17 -8.64 -6.32
CA ALA A 42 -6.45 -7.42 -7.07
C ALA A 42 -5.23 -6.47 -7.10
N SER A 43 -4.52 -6.36 -5.98
CA SER A 43 -3.27 -5.58 -5.91
C SER A 43 -2.18 -6.14 -6.82
N LEU A 44 -1.99 -7.47 -6.85
CA LEU A 44 -1.02 -8.13 -7.72
C LEU A 44 -1.36 -7.98 -9.20
N GLN A 45 -2.63 -8.17 -9.58
CA GLN A 45 -3.09 -7.98 -10.96
C GLN A 45 -2.84 -6.54 -11.43
N HIS A 46 -3.08 -5.57 -10.54
CA HIS A 46 -2.79 -4.18 -10.85
C HIS A 46 -1.30 -4.00 -11.14
N GLU A 47 -0.39 -4.52 -10.31
CA GLU A 47 1.06 -4.39 -10.58
C GLU A 47 1.50 -5.05 -11.87
N LEU A 48 1.03 -6.27 -12.15
CA LEU A 48 1.31 -6.98 -13.40
C LEU A 48 0.89 -6.13 -14.59
N PHE A 49 -0.31 -5.57 -14.58
CA PHE A 49 -0.76 -4.66 -15.63
C PHE A 49 0.18 -3.47 -15.82
N GLY A 50 0.68 -2.87 -14.74
CA GLY A 50 1.63 -1.76 -14.82
C GLY A 50 2.95 -2.15 -15.49
N VAL A 51 3.48 -3.33 -15.15
CA VAL A 51 4.72 -3.85 -15.77
C VAL A 51 4.50 -4.25 -17.22
N GLU A 52 3.36 -4.87 -17.55
CA GLU A 52 3.00 -5.17 -18.93
C GLU A 52 2.97 -3.90 -19.78
N GLN A 53 2.39 -2.81 -19.28
CA GLN A 53 2.42 -1.52 -19.97
C GLN A 53 3.84 -0.97 -20.16
N ALA A 54 4.72 -1.12 -19.15
CA ALA A 54 6.12 -0.74 -19.26
C ALA A 54 6.87 -1.57 -20.33
N LEU A 55 6.55 -2.86 -20.42
CA LEU A 55 7.12 -3.78 -21.41
C LEU A 55 6.59 -3.48 -22.83
N LEU A 56 5.35 -3.03 -22.96
CA LEU A 56 4.74 -2.66 -24.23
C LEU A 56 5.22 -1.29 -24.75
N ASP A 57 5.61 -0.38 -23.86
CA ASP A 57 6.20 0.92 -24.19
C ASP A 57 7.44 1.17 -23.33
N ASP A 58 8.58 0.69 -23.81
CA ASP A 58 9.89 0.82 -23.16
C ASP A 58 10.25 2.29 -22.83
N ARG A 59 9.77 3.24 -23.64
CA ARG A 59 10.02 4.67 -23.42
C ARG A 59 9.04 5.29 -22.42
N ALA A 60 7.93 4.63 -22.07
CA ALA A 60 6.95 5.16 -21.13
C ALA A 60 7.57 5.38 -19.75
N LEU A 61 8.34 4.41 -19.27
CA LEU A 61 8.99 4.49 -17.97
C LEU A 61 10.04 5.61 -17.94
N THR A 62 10.90 5.67 -18.95
CA THR A 62 11.91 6.74 -19.08
C THR A 62 11.25 8.13 -19.13
N ARG A 63 10.19 8.30 -19.94
CA ARG A 63 9.41 9.57 -19.98
C ARG A 63 8.72 9.88 -18.66
N ALA A 64 8.24 8.86 -17.95
CA ALA A 64 7.59 9.04 -16.66
C ALA A 64 8.58 9.47 -15.57
N LEU A 65 9.86 9.10 -15.68
CA LEU A 65 10.89 9.41 -14.69
C LEU A 65 11.64 10.71 -14.99
N SER A 66 11.90 10.99 -16.26
CA SER A 66 12.79 12.06 -16.71
C SER A 66 12.38 13.43 -16.17
N GLY A 67 13.36 14.17 -15.63
CA GLY A 67 13.19 15.53 -15.13
C GLY A 67 12.29 15.66 -13.90
N ARG A 68 12.00 14.56 -13.19
CA ARG A 68 11.09 14.54 -12.03
C ARG A 68 11.81 14.03 -10.79
N ARG A 69 11.48 14.65 -9.66
CA ARG A 69 11.95 14.25 -8.33
C ARG A 69 10.99 13.26 -7.69
N TRP A 70 11.46 12.04 -7.48
CA TRP A 70 10.73 10.95 -6.86
C TRP A 70 11.25 10.72 -5.44
N VAL A 71 10.35 10.79 -4.47
CA VAL A 71 10.69 10.46 -3.08
C VAL A 71 10.18 9.06 -2.78
N TYR A 72 11.03 8.22 -2.20
CA TYR A 72 10.71 6.85 -1.82
C TYR A 72 10.94 6.66 -0.33
N VAL A 73 9.89 6.29 0.41
CA VAL A 73 9.91 6.17 1.87
C VAL A 73 9.97 4.69 2.28
N GLY A 74 11.00 4.31 3.04
CA GLY A 74 11.23 2.95 3.51
C GLY A 74 11.90 2.07 2.46
N GLY A 75 11.44 0.84 2.33
CA GLY A 75 11.97 -0.11 1.34
C GLY A 75 13.18 -0.92 1.77
N ARG A 76 13.64 -1.80 0.88
CA ARG A 76 14.81 -2.65 1.08
C ARG A 76 16.06 -1.95 0.54
N PRO A 77 17.18 -1.85 1.30
CA PRO A 77 18.39 -1.19 0.82
C PRO A 77 18.88 -1.69 -0.54
N SER A 78 18.85 -3.00 -0.78
CA SER A 78 19.22 -3.61 -2.05
C SER A 78 18.32 -3.17 -3.21
N ILE A 79 17.02 -3.04 -2.98
CA ILE A 79 16.06 -2.57 -3.98
C ILE A 79 16.22 -1.07 -4.21
N ASN A 80 16.40 -0.29 -3.15
CA ASN A 80 16.56 1.16 -3.24
C ASN A 80 17.75 1.56 -4.11
N ALA A 81 18.86 0.81 -4.05
CA ALA A 81 20.00 1.00 -4.95
C ALA A 81 19.62 0.78 -6.43
N VAL A 82 18.84 -0.27 -6.72
CA VAL A 82 18.33 -0.55 -8.08
C VAL A 82 17.38 0.55 -8.55
N LEU A 83 16.46 0.99 -7.70
CA LEU A 83 15.51 2.06 -8.03
C LEU A 83 16.21 3.39 -8.33
N ARG A 84 17.22 3.73 -7.52
CA ARG A 84 18.06 4.92 -7.74
C ARG A 84 18.72 4.87 -9.11
N ALA A 85 19.42 3.77 -9.43
CA ALA A 85 20.09 3.61 -10.71
C ALA A 85 19.11 3.71 -11.90
N LEU A 86 17.91 3.14 -11.75
CA LEU A 86 16.85 3.19 -12.77
C LEU A 86 16.34 4.62 -13.01
N VAL A 87 16.14 5.40 -11.95
CA VAL A 87 15.66 6.79 -12.03
C VAL A 87 16.75 7.71 -12.59
N ASP A 88 17.98 7.57 -12.10
CA ASP A 88 19.13 8.37 -12.53
C ASP A 88 19.43 8.12 -14.02
N ALA A 89 19.36 6.86 -14.48
CA ALA A 89 19.53 6.51 -15.89
C ALA A 89 18.47 7.13 -16.82
N ALA A 90 17.27 7.40 -16.30
CA ALA A 90 16.21 8.09 -17.02
C ALA A 90 16.30 9.63 -16.92
N GLY A 91 17.29 10.17 -16.20
CA GLY A 91 17.46 11.60 -15.96
C GLY A 91 16.44 12.17 -14.96
N GLY A 92 15.91 11.35 -14.06
CA GLY A 92 15.13 11.79 -12.90
C GLY A 92 16.00 12.00 -11.66
N GLU A 93 15.38 12.42 -10.56
CA GLU A 93 16.04 12.51 -9.25
C GLU A 93 15.36 11.53 -8.29
N PHE A 94 16.15 10.65 -7.67
CA PHE A 94 15.65 9.71 -6.65
C PHE A 94 16.10 10.11 -5.25
N VAL A 95 15.14 10.38 -4.37
CA VAL A 95 15.38 10.66 -2.95
C VAL A 95 14.83 9.51 -2.13
N HIS A 96 15.70 8.87 -1.35
CA HIS A 96 15.30 7.81 -0.43
C HIS A 96 15.23 8.38 0.98
N HIS A 97 14.18 8.03 1.71
CA HIS A 97 14.03 8.33 3.13
C HIS A 97 13.77 7.02 3.86
N THR A 98 14.48 6.76 4.97
CA THR A 98 14.36 5.49 5.70
C THR A 98 13.00 5.30 6.37
N GLY A 99 12.21 6.38 6.51
CA GLY A 99 10.90 6.36 7.17
C GLY A 99 11.00 6.51 8.69
N THR A 100 12.16 6.17 9.26
CA THR A 100 12.49 6.43 10.67
C THR A 100 12.83 7.90 10.87
N ILE A 101 11.97 8.61 11.58
CA ILE A 101 12.26 9.96 12.07
C ILE A 101 12.06 9.91 13.58
N ASP A 102 12.95 10.53 14.34
CA ASP A 102 12.84 10.61 15.80
C ASP A 102 11.52 11.31 16.20
N ASP A 103 10.97 10.96 17.37
CA ASP A 103 9.60 11.34 17.79
C ASP A 103 9.33 12.85 17.70
N ASP A 104 10.32 13.68 18.03
CA ASP A 104 10.16 15.13 18.12
C ASP A 104 10.19 15.86 16.76
N SER A 105 10.64 15.21 15.67
CA SER A 105 10.82 15.84 14.35
C SER A 105 10.12 15.11 13.19
N ARG A 106 9.25 14.14 13.50
CA ARG A 106 8.63 13.26 12.50
C ARG A 106 7.75 13.99 11.47
N ALA A 107 6.92 14.93 11.90
CA ALA A 107 6.06 15.68 10.98
C ALA A 107 6.87 16.62 10.08
N GLU A 108 7.82 17.36 10.66
CA GLU A 108 8.69 18.31 9.94
C GLU A 108 9.56 17.61 8.89
N GLY A 109 10.08 16.42 9.23
CA GLY A 109 10.85 15.60 8.30
C GLY A 109 10.03 15.14 7.09
N PHE A 110 8.77 14.75 7.28
CA PHE A 110 7.87 14.37 6.18
C PHE A 110 7.41 15.57 5.33
N GLU A 111 7.25 16.76 5.90
CA GLU A 111 6.89 17.96 5.13
C GLU A 111 7.99 18.36 4.14
N ALA A 112 9.26 18.27 4.56
CA ALA A 112 10.41 18.45 3.69
C ALA A 112 10.45 17.44 2.52
N LEU A 113 9.90 16.24 2.70
CA LEU A 113 9.77 15.26 1.62
C LEU A 113 8.76 15.69 0.55
N LEU A 114 7.69 16.37 0.92
CA LEU A 114 6.67 16.82 -0.03
C LEU A 114 7.15 18.00 -0.88
N SER A 115 7.96 18.89 -0.29
CA SER A 115 8.47 20.07 -0.99
C SER A 115 9.27 19.68 -2.23
N GLY A 116 8.79 20.07 -3.42
CA GLY A 116 9.45 19.82 -4.70
C GLY A 116 9.39 18.38 -5.20
N ALA A 117 8.71 17.46 -4.52
CA ALA A 117 8.52 16.11 -5.02
C ALA A 117 7.46 16.08 -6.13
N TYR A 118 7.74 15.39 -7.23
CA TYR A 118 6.71 15.03 -8.22
C TYR A 118 5.70 14.07 -7.58
N ARG A 119 6.21 13.08 -6.84
CA ARG A 119 5.42 12.14 -6.05
C ARG A 119 6.26 11.51 -4.94
N VAL A 120 5.63 11.29 -3.80
CA VAL A 120 6.12 10.42 -2.72
C VAL A 120 5.52 9.03 -2.89
N LEU A 121 6.36 8.01 -2.97
CA LEU A 121 5.96 6.61 -3.06
C LEU A 121 6.36 5.89 -1.77
N CYS A 122 5.44 5.11 -1.20
CA CYS A 122 5.69 4.39 0.05
C CYS A 122 5.24 2.92 -0.05
N PRO A 123 6.16 1.95 -0.13
CA PRO A 123 5.83 0.54 0.12
C PRO A 123 5.26 0.33 1.53
N LEU A 124 4.18 -0.44 1.61
CA LEU A 124 3.48 -0.71 2.87
C LEU A 124 3.95 -2.00 3.58
N ASP A 125 4.83 -2.79 2.96
CA ASP A 125 5.31 -4.07 3.51
C ASP A 125 6.45 -3.93 4.53
N LEU A 126 7.11 -2.77 4.57
CA LEU A 126 8.28 -2.52 5.42
C LEU A 126 8.23 -1.20 6.22
N ILE A 127 7.19 -0.37 6.05
CA ILE A 127 7.01 0.81 6.89
C ILE A 127 6.40 0.41 8.23
N ASP A 128 6.93 0.92 9.33
CA ASP A 128 6.35 0.70 10.64
C ASP A 128 5.03 1.50 10.81
N PRO A 129 4.12 1.06 11.70
CA PRO A 129 2.81 1.69 11.86
C PRO A 129 2.87 3.18 12.22
N ASP A 130 3.83 3.60 13.05
CA ASP A 130 3.90 4.97 13.56
C ASP A 130 4.37 5.94 12.46
N SER A 131 5.37 5.53 11.69
CA SER A 131 5.83 6.25 10.50
C SER A 131 4.72 6.36 9.44
N LEU A 132 3.89 5.31 9.28
CA LEU A 132 2.75 5.37 8.37
C LEU A 132 1.67 6.34 8.86
N VAL A 133 1.37 6.37 10.16
CA VAL A 133 0.43 7.33 10.75
C VAL A 133 0.96 8.76 10.55
N ALA A 134 2.23 9.01 10.84
CA ALA A 134 2.82 10.34 10.67
C ALA A 134 2.83 10.79 9.20
N LEU A 135 3.23 9.90 8.28
CA LEU A 135 3.17 10.17 6.84
C LEU A 135 1.75 10.54 6.41
N ARG A 136 0.73 9.79 6.86
CA ARG A 136 -0.69 10.07 6.57
C ARG A 136 -1.16 11.43 7.08
N LEU A 137 -0.70 11.85 8.26
CA LEU A 137 -1.04 13.16 8.81
C LEU A 137 -0.51 14.27 7.91
N VAL A 138 0.75 14.15 7.46
CA VAL A 138 1.40 15.13 6.59
C VAL A 138 0.79 15.16 5.18
N VAL A 139 0.53 14.00 4.58
CA VAL A 139 -0.06 13.94 3.23
C VAL A 139 -1.55 14.29 3.20
N ARG A 140 -2.23 14.42 4.35
CA ARG A 140 -3.65 14.80 4.41
C ARG A 140 -3.92 16.16 3.79
N ALA A 141 -2.96 17.09 3.89
CA ALA A 141 -3.03 18.40 3.25
C ALA A 141 -2.78 18.34 1.73
N SER A 142 -2.17 17.28 1.23
CA SER A 142 -1.81 17.10 -0.18
C SER A 142 -1.90 15.63 -0.61
N PRO A 143 -3.12 15.04 -0.65
CA PRO A 143 -3.30 13.61 -0.91
C PRO A 143 -2.85 13.20 -2.33
N SER A 144 -2.82 14.17 -3.25
CA SER A 144 -2.31 13.97 -4.60
C SER A 144 -0.78 13.93 -4.71
N ALA A 145 -0.05 14.25 -3.63
CA ALA A 145 1.42 14.23 -3.62
C ALA A 145 2.01 12.86 -3.23
N TRP A 146 1.17 11.91 -2.80
CA TRP A 146 1.64 10.60 -2.32
C TRP A 146 0.88 9.42 -2.91
N SER A 147 1.53 8.24 -2.97
CA SER A 147 0.92 6.97 -3.33
C SER A 147 1.51 5.80 -2.53
N ALA A 148 0.65 4.96 -1.96
CA ALA A 148 1.03 3.69 -1.39
C ALA A 148 1.41 2.67 -2.47
N LEU A 149 2.44 1.86 -2.19
CA LEU A 149 2.82 0.70 -2.97
C LEU A 149 2.58 -0.57 -2.15
N ARG A 150 2.24 -1.68 -2.80
CA ARG A 150 2.01 -2.97 -2.12
C ARG A 150 3.28 -3.48 -1.45
N SER A 151 4.41 -3.41 -2.15
CA SER A 151 5.66 -3.98 -1.68
C SER A 151 6.90 -3.18 -2.09
N SER A 152 7.99 -3.51 -1.41
CA SER A 152 9.32 -3.00 -1.65
C SER A 152 9.97 -3.76 -2.82
N SER A 153 9.46 -3.55 -4.03
CA SER A 153 9.93 -4.21 -5.26
C SER A 153 10.02 -3.25 -6.44
N VAL A 154 10.84 -3.63 -7.44
CA VAL A 154 10.99 -2.88 -8.69
C VAL A 154 9.66 -2.81 -9.46
N THR A 155 8.94 -3.92 -9.54
CA THR A 155 7.61 -4.01 -10.17
C THR A 155 6.62 -3.04 -9.55
N SER A 156 6.49 -3.03 -8.22
CA SER A 156 5.60 -2.12 -7.50
C SER A 156 5.97 -0.66 -7.74
N PHE A 157 7.27 -0.36 -7.78
CA PHE A 157 7.76 0.98 -8.08
C PHE A 157 7.39 1.43 -9.50
N ILE A 158 7.68 0.61 -10.53
CA ILE A 158 7.35 0.91 -11.93
C ILE A 158 5.84 1.13 -12.10
N ALA A 159 5.02 0.23 -11.55
CA ALA A 159 3.57 0.36 -11.60
C ALA A 159 3.08 1.66 -10.90
N GLY A 160 3.72 2.04 -9.80
CA GLY A 160 3.45 3.31 -9.10
C GLY A 160 3.82 4.53 -9.93
N VAL A 161 5.01 4.54 -10.54
CA VAL A 161 5.51 5.62 -11.40
C VAL A 161 4.60 5.85 -12.60
N LEU A 162 4.20 4.77 -13.28
CA LEU A 162 3.34 4.86 -14.47
C LEU A 162 1.92 5.35 -14.16
N ARG A 163 1.46 5.22 -12.91
CA ARG A 163 0.16 5.75 -12.45
C ARG A 163 0.22 7.13 -11.87
N ALA A 164 1.40 7.53 -11.38
CA ALA A 164 1.56 8.77 -10.68
C ALA A 164 1.26 9.94 -11.62
N ARG A 165 0.18 10.63 -11.28
CA ARG A 165 -0.13 11.94 -11.84
C ARG A 165 0.64 13.00 -11.05
N PRO A 166 1.00 14.13 -11.67
CA PRO A 166 1.56 15.24 -10.91
C PRO A 166 0.61 15.58 -9.76
N ALA A 167 1.16 15.88 -8.59
CA ALA A 167 0.39 16.50 -7.53
C ALA A 167 -0.30 17.73 -8.14
N GLN A 168 -1.62 17.87 -7.97
CA GLN A 168 -2.26 19.10 -8.41
C GLN A 168 -1.60 20.24 -7.64
N PRO A 169 -1.27 21.37 -8.30
CA PRO A 169 -0.83 22.56 -7.60
C PRO A 169 -2.05 23.12 -6.83
N ARG A 170 -2.33 22.55 -5.67
CA ARG A 170 -3.11 23.20 -4.63
C ARG A 170 -2.13 23.59 -3.54
N ASP A 171 -1.99 24.90 -3.36
CA ASP A 171 -1.39 25.57 -2.21
C ASP A 171 0.14 25.56 -2.07
N VAL A 172 0.89 25.61 -3.17
CA VAL A 172 1.98 26.57 -3.15
C VAL A 172 1.30 27.92 -3.28
N VAL A 173 0.99 28.56 -2.14
CA VAL A 173 0.83 30.02 -2.13
C VAL A 173 2.06 30.52 -2.85
N ALA A 174 1.86 31.00 -4.08
CA ALA A 174 2.92 31.61 -4.85
C ALA A 174 3.53 32.63 -3.90
N ALA A 175 4.75 32.36 -3.39
CA ALA A 175 5.45 33.28 -2.55
C ALA A 175 5.52 34.55 -3.36
N SER A 176 4.65 35.50 -3.02
CA SER A 176 4.44 36.69 -3.79
C SER A 176 5.78 37.41 -3.73
N ARG A 177 6.41 37.55 -4.89
CA ARG A 177 7.59 38.40 -5.09
C ARG A 177 7.20 39.88 -4.98
N PHE A 178 6.39 40.23 -3.99
CA PHE A 178 6.02 41.59 -3.67
C PHE A 178 6.91 42.03 -2.51
N CYS A 179 8.18 42.28 -2.83
CA CYS A 179 9.03 43.13 -2.02
C CYS A 179 8.49 44.57 -2.14
N LEU A 180 7.52 44.92 -1.29
CA LEU A 180 7.23 46.32 -0.97
C LEU A 180 7.85 46.64 0.38
N ARG A 181 9.16 46.92 0.40
CA ARG A 181 9.71 47.83 1.40
C ARG A 181 11.00 48.49 0.92
N HIS A 182 10.85 49.32 -0.11
CA HIS A 182 11.56 50.59 -0.14
C HIS A 182 10.56 51.67 0.29
N GLY A 183 11.00 52.48 1.25
CA GLY A 183 10.25 53.53 1.95
C GLY A 183 11.07 53.93 3.15
#